data_AF-A0A660XQC6-F1
#
_entry.id   AF-A0A660XQC6-F1
#
_cell.length_a   1.000
_cell.length_b   1.000
_cell.length_c   1.000
_cell.angle_alpha   90.00
_cell.angle_beta   90.00
_cell.angle_gamma   90.00
#
_symmetry.space_group_name_H-M   'P 1'
#
loop_
_entity.id
_entity.type
_entity.pdbx_description
1 polymer ?
#
loop_
_entity_poly.entity_id
_entity_poly.type
_entity_poly.pdbx_seq_one_letter_code
_entity_poly.pdbx_strand_id
1 'polypeptide(L)'
;MIPIPNTPISAIVSRLSTGYNRSIPALKIRWTNTWMTGPEGDHCMKNRLIIMLILFLAAGACTHKEDRTKKVSNVETIVVNLNTDEYDVYIGRGIKKRTNMLTEGIKPGEEGWLGNPHPIGYCQICSTTHTREECIEKFKEDFYKKLEEDSEFRKAVLALKGKRLGCYCKPKACHGDVIKAWIDSQ
;
A
#
# COMPACT_ATOMS: atom_id res chain seq x y z
N MET A 1 -47.06 10.49 -32.59
CA MET A 1 -47.17 9.15 -31.99
C MET A 1 -46.41 8.19 -32.89
N ILE A 2 -45.26 7.70 -32.44
CA ILE A 2 -44.36 6.81 -33.18
C ILE A 2 -44.41 5.46 -32.46
N PRO A 3 -44.69 4.33 -33.12
CA PRO A 3 -44.80 3.05 -32.43
C PRO A 3 -43.43 2.46 -32.12
N ILE A 4 -43.28 2.00 -30.87
CA ILE A 4 -42.14 1.25 -30.35
C ILE A 4 -42.41 -0.24 -30.61
N PRO A 5 -41.52 -1.00 -31.24
CA PRO A 5 -41.67 -2.45 -31.28
C PRO A 5 -41.12 -3.09 -30.00
N ASN A 6 -41.99 -3.89 -29.36
CA ASN A 6 -41.69 -4.75 -28.22
C ASN A 6 -40.80 -5.92 -28.66
N THR A 7 -39.63 -6.08 -28.05
CA THR A 7 -38.81 -7.29 -28.16
C THR A 7 -38.77 -8.04 -26.83
N PRO A 8 -39.31 -9.26 -26.73
CA PRO A 8 -39.08 -10.14 -25.59
C PRO A 8 -37.74 -10.88 -25.69
N ILE A 9 -37.10 -11.05 -24.54
CA ILE A 9 -35.88 -11.84 -24.32
C ILE A 9 -36.24 -13.33 -24.35
N SER A 10 -35.76 -14.08 -25.34
CA SER A 10 -35.18 -15.44 -25.19
C SER A 10 -35.07 -16.17 -26.54
N ALA A 11 -34.00 -16.96 -26.65
CA ALA A 11 -33.72 -18.00 -27.65
C ALA A 11 -33.00 -17.60 -28.95
N ILE A 12 -32.19 -18.56 -29.43
CA ILE A 12 -31.41 -18.61 -30.69
C ILE A 12 -29.98 -18.04 -30.48
N VAL A 13 -28.85 -18.76 -30.58
CA VAL A 13 -28.45 -19.85 -31.48
C VAL A 13 -27.47 -20.81 -30.78
N SER A 14 -27.79 -22.11 -30.81
CA SER A 14 -26.83 -23.21 -30.70
C SER A 14 -26.14 -23.39 -32.04
N ARG A 15 -24.81 -23.63 -32.03
CA ARG A 15 -24.03 -24.50 -32.96
C ARG A 15 -22.74 -23.87 -33.50
N LEU A 16 -21.63 -24.16 -32.82
CA LEU A 16 -20.24 -24.28 -33.29
C LEU A 16 -19.56 -25.10 -32.16
N SER A 17 -18.82 -26.20 -32.30
CA SER A 17 -18.09 -26.80 -33.41
C SER A 17 -17.85 -28.27 -33.10
N THR A 18 -17.79 -29.06 -34.15
CA THR A 18 -17.36 -30.45 -34.20
C THR A 18 -15.91 -30.64 -33.71
N GLY A 19 -15.72 -31.64 -32.85
CA GLY A 19 -14.61 -32.60 -32.88
C GLY A 19 -13.17 -32.11 -32.84
N TYR A 20 -12.51 -32.27 -31.68
CA TYR A 20 -11.18 -32.87 -31.66
C TYR A 20 -10.89 -33.62 -30.36
N ASN A 21 -10.93 -34.94 -30.46
CA ASN A 21 -10.49 -35.88 -29.46
C ASN A 21 -8.98 -36.09 -29.62
N ARG A 22 -8.17 -35.68 -28.64
CA ARG A 22 -6.82 -36.23 -28.45
C ARG A 22 -6.58 -36.53 -26.98
N SER A 23 -6.57 -37.84 -26.74
CA SER A 23 -5.97 -38.58 -25.64
C SER A 23 -4.68 -37.94 -25.11
N ILE A 24 -4.63 -37.65 -23.81
CA ILE A 24 -3.39 -37.42 -23.06
C ILE A 24 -3.12 -38.68 -22.24
N PRO A 25 -1.96 -39.36 -22.40
CA PRO A 25 -1.65 -40.56 -21.64
C PRO A 25 -1.31 -40.22 -20.18
N ALA A 26 -1.90 -40.99 -19.27
CA ALA A 26 -1.60 -40.99 -17.86
C ALA A 26 -0.16 -41.48 -17.63
N LEU A 27 0.74 -40.57 -17.22
CA LEU A 27 2.05 -40.94 -16.68
C LEU A 27 1.93 -41.07 -15.16
N LYS A 28 1.81 -42.31 -14.70
CA LYS A 28 2.05 -42.72 -13.32
C LYS A 28 3.50 -42.41 -12.99
N ILE A 29 3.72 -41.47 -12.07
CA ILE A 29 5.01 -41.31 -11.41
C ILE A 29 4.78 -41.52 -9.92
N ARG A 30 5.24 -42.68 -9.46
CA ARG A 30 5.35 -43.10 -8.07
C ARG A 30 6.74 -42.65 -7.60
N TRP A 31 6.81 -41.77 -6.62
CA TRP A 31 8.02 -41.62 -5.79
C TRP A 31 7.63 -41.57 -4.33
N THR A 32 8.41 -42.33 -3.57
CA THR A 32 8.20 -42.79 -2.21
C THR A 32 8.58 -41.72 -1.19
N ASN A 33 7.81 -41.65 -0.12
CA ASN A 33 8.13 -40.92 1.08
C ASN A 33 9.40 -41.52 1.70
N THR A 34 10.45 -40.72 1.88
CA THR A 34 11.56 -41.09 2.76
C THR A 34 11.93 -39.86 3.57
N TRP A 35 11.58 -39.96 4.84
CA TRP A 35 11.97 -39.11 5.94
C TRP A 35 13.49 -39.21 6.11
N MET A 36 14.19 -38.07 6.13
CA MET A 36 15.49 -37.99 6.78
C MET A 36 15.47 -36.79 7.72
N THR A 37 15.38 -37.15 8.99
CA THR A 37 15.65 -36.35 10.17
C THR A 37 17.10 -35.86 10.13
N GLY A 38 17.30 -34.54 10.11
CA GLY A 38 18.59 -33.91 10.43
C GLY A 38 18.64 -33.62 11.94
N PRO A 39 19.73 -33.96 12.65
CA PRO A 39 19.78 -33.82 14.10
C PRO A 39 20.06 -32.39 14.56
N GLU A 40 19.38 -32.04 15.64
CA GLU A 40 19.59 -30.92 16.55
C GLU A 40 21.00 -30.93 17.18
N GLY A 41 21.47 -29.78 17.65
CA GLY A 41 22.71 -29.73 18.43
C GLY A 41 23.15 -28.36 18.91
N ASP A 42 22.35 -27.69 19.74
CA ASP A 42 22.84 -26.69 20.70
C ASP A 42 23.29 -27.40 21.99
N HIS A 43 24.57 -27.25 22.36
CA HIS A 43 25.16 -27.41 23.71
C HIS A 43 26.68 -27.58 23.56
N CYS A 44 27.56 -27.20 24.48
CA CYS A 44 27.49 -26.57 25.79
C CYS A 44 28.97 -26.32 26.16
N MET A 45 29.24 -25.26 26.91
CA MET A 45 30.55 -24.91 27.45
C MET A 45 31.23 -26.08 28.16
N LYS A 46 32.46 -26.45 27.76
CA LYS A 46 33.39 -27.18 28.65
C LYS A 46 34.84 -26.69 28.47
N ASN A 47 35.21 -25.89 29.45
CA ASN A 47 36.54 -25.56 29.92
C ASN A 47 37.61 -26.65 29.63
N ARG A 48 38.67 -26.30 28.89
CA ARG A 48 39.94 -27.04 28.89
C ARG A 48 41.12 -26.06 28.92
N LEU A 49 41.72 -26.02 30.09
CA LEU A 49 42.99 -25.40 30.42
C LEU A 49 44.11 -25.99 29.54
N ILE A 50 44.66 -25.24 28.57
CA ILE A 50 45.98 -25.52 27.98
C ILE A 50 46.71 -24.19 27.75
N ILE A 51 47.71 -23.97 28.60
CA ILE A 51 48.77 -22.96 28.48
C ILE A 51 49.73 -23.42 27.39
N MET A 52 50.05 -22.58 26.38
CA MET A 52 51.30 -22.62 25.61
C MET A 52 51.47 -21.29 24.84
N LEU A 53 52.08 -20.34 25.54
CA LEU A 53 53.07 -19.36 25.08
C LEU A 53 53.34 -19.30 23.56
N ILE A 54 52.76 -18.33 22.86
CA ILE A 54 53.32 -17.79 21.60
C ILE A 54 53.22 -16.26 21.66
N LEU A 55 54.38 -15.63 21.92
CA LEU A 55 54.62 -14.24 21.58
C LEU A 55 54.57 -14.11 20.05
N PHE A 56 53.52 -13.49 19.51
CA PHE A 56 53.61 -12.73 18.27
C PHE A 56 52.78 -11.47 18.37
N LEU A 57 53.51 -10.35 18.27
CA LEU A 57 53.01 -8.99 18.14
C LEU A 57 52.09 -8.88 16.93
N ALA A 58 50.81 -8.65 17.18
CA ALA A 58 49.93 -7.96 16.25
C ALA A 58 48.91 -7.18 17.08
N ALA A 59 49.27 -5.95 17.43
CA ALA A 59 48.33 -4.92 17.85
C ALA A 59 47.43 -4.59 16.64
N GLY A 60 46.42 -5.41 16.41
CA GLY A 60 45.28 -5.09 15.56
C GLY A 60 44.12 -4.74 16.47
N ALA A 61 44.12 -3.50 16.98
CA ALA A 61 43.00 -2.99 17.75
C ALA A 61 41.69 -3.18 16.96
N CYS A 62 40.69 -3.77 17.61
CA CYS A 62 39.32 -3.84 17.14
C CYS A 62 38.86 -2.45 16.68
N THR A 63 38.74 -2.21 15.39
CA THR A 63 37.96 -1.05 14.91
C THR A 63 36.53 -1.53 14.74
N HIS A 64 35.77 -1.41 15.83
CA HIS A 64 34.32 -1.30 15.72
C HIS A 64 34.05 -0.17 14.71
N LYS A 65 33.53 -0.51 13.52
CA LYS A 65 32.93 0.49 12.64
C LYS A 65 31.75 1.05 13.42
N GLU A 66 31.89 2.31 13.83
CA GLU A 66 30.87 3.10 14.48
C GLU A 66 29.56 2.95 13.70
N ASP A 67 28.57 2.38 14.39
CA ASP A 67 27.18 2.47 13.97
C ASP A 67 26.87 3.96 13.90
N ARG A 68 26.77 4.46 12.67
CA ARG A 68 26.39 5.83 12.37
C ARG A 68 24.91 5.92 12.71
N THR A 69 24.64 6.10 14.01
CA THR A 69 23.33 6.50 14.54
C THR A 69 22.92 7.77 13.79
N LYS A 70 22.17 7.58 12.70
CA LYS A 70 21.52 8.67 11.99
C LYS A 70 20.65 9.34 13.03
N LYS A 71 21.05 10.54 13.43
CA LYS A 71 20.22 11.48 14.18
C LYS A 71 18.94 11.62 13.36
N VAL A 72 17.89 10.89 13.76
CA VAL A 72 16.56 11.03 13.17
C VAL A 72 16.09 12.39 13.62
N SER A 73 16.42 13.43 12.83
CA SER A 73 15.71 14.69 12.92
C SER A 73 14.24 14.35 12.81
N ASN A 74 13.45 14.80 13.78
CA ASN A 74 12.01 14.61 13.77
C ASN A 74 11.44 15.42 12.59
N VAL A 75 11.45 14.83 11.39
CA VAL A 75 11.01 15.49 10.17
C VAL A 75 9.49 15.60 10.27
N GLU A 76 8.99 16.81 10.11
CA GLU A 76 7.54 17.05 10.11
C GLU A 76 6.92 16.55 8.81
N THR A 77 5.71 15.98 8.90
CA THR A 77 4.91 15.68 7.72
C THR A 77 4.42 17.00 7.11
N ILE A 78 4.66 17.25 5.83
CA ILE A 78 4.20 18.48 5.17
C ILE A 78 3.40 18.19 3.91
N VAL A 79 2.49 19.10 3.55
CA VAL A 79 1.71 19.01 2.31
C VAL A 79 2.20 20.06 1.33
N VAL A 80 2.62 19.64 0.15
CA VAL A 80 3.29 20.48 -0.84
C VAL A 80 2.57 20.46 -2.19
N ASN A 81 2.82 21.46 -3.03
CA ASN A 81 2.27 21.47 -4.38
C ASN A 81 3.15 20.63 -5.30
N LEU A 82 2.58 19.56 -5.85
CA LEU A 82 3.31 18.60 -6.68
C LEU A 82 3.92 19.19 -7.97
N ASN A 83 3.45 20.35 -8.42
CA ASN A 83 3.96 21.00 -9.64
C ASN A 83 5.17 21.91 -9.34
N THR A 84 5.38 22.30 -8.09
CA THR A 84 6.41 23.28 -7.69
C THR A 84 7.43 22.71 -6.74
N ASP A 85 7.06 21.70 -5.96
CA ASP A 85 7.86 21.15 -4.89
C ASP A 85 8.04 19.65 -5.08
N GLU A 86 9.18 19.14 -4.61
CA GLU A 86 9.40 17.71 -4.48
C GLU A 86 8.52 17.10 -3.38
N TYR A 87 8.05 15.87 -3.62
CA TYR A 87 7.22 15.12 -2.69
C TYR A 87 7.63 13.65 -2.64
N ASP A 88 7.29 12.99 -1.53
CA ASP A 88 7.61 11.57 -1.33
C ASP A 88 6.41 10.68 -1.64
N VAL A 89 5.19 11.17 -1.38
CA VAL A 89 3.94 10.43 -1.59
C VAL A 89 2.92 11.30 -2.31
N TYR A 90 2.44 10.86 -3.47
CA TYR A 90 1.31 11.49 -4.13
C TYR A 90 -0.01 11.11 -3.43
N ILE A 91 -0.80 12.11 -3.05
CA ILE A 91 -2.06 11.90 -2.32
C ILE A 91 -3.30 12.32 -3.11
N GLY A 92 -3.15 12.60 -4.42
CA GLY A 92 -4.28 12.94 -5.28
C GLY A 92 -5.07 11.71 -5.75
N ARG A 93 -6.04 11.95 -6.63
CA ARG A 93 -6.80 10.87 -7.30
C ARG A 93 -5.92 10.16 -8.33
N GLY A 94 -6.12 8.85 -8.48
CA GLY A 94 -5.38 8.02 -9.42
C GLY A 94 -5.95 8.02 -10.84
N ILE A 95 -5.72 6.92 -11.57
CA ILE A 95 -6.02 6.75 -13.01
C ILE A 95 -7.30 7.47 -13.45
N LYS A 96 -7.14 8.37 -14.44
CA LYS A 96 -8.21 9.20 -15.03
C LYS A 96 -9.09 9.94 -14.00
N LYS A 97 -8.53 10.28 -12.84
CA LYS A 97 -9.21 10.94 -11.72
C LYS A 97 -10.40 10.13 -11.17
N ARG A 98 -10.44 8.81 -11.39
CA ARG A 98 -11.52 7.95 -10.89
C ARG A 98 -11.18 7.30 -9.57
N THR A 99 -9.93 6.85 -9.45
CA THR A 99 -9.45 6.12 -8.28
C THR A 99 -9.24 7.05 -7.09
N ASN A 100 -9.76 6.67 -5.94
CA ASN A 100 -9.78 7.44 -4.69
C ASN A 100 -9.81 6.47 -3.48
N MET A 101 -9.77 6.98 -2.25
CA MET A 101 -9.69 6.14 -1.03
C MET A 101 -10.90 5.20 -0.78
N LEU A 102 -12.03 5.45 -1.44
CA LEU A 102 -13.25 4.62 -1.37
C LEU A 102 -13.35 3.63 -2.54
N THR A 103 -12.35 3.57 -3.43
CA THR A 103 -12.34 2.61 -4.52
C THR A 103 -12.21 1.20 -3.97
N GLU A 104 -13.11 0.30 -4.37
CA GLU A 104 -13.08 -1.09 -3.92
C GLU A 104 -11.77 -1.78 -4.34
N GLY A 105 -11.16 -2.49 -3.39
CA GLY A 105 -9.92 -3.26 -3.63
C GLY A 105 -8.63 -2.44 -3.72
N ILE A 106 -8.68 -1.11 -3.57
CA ILE A 106 -7.48 -0.28 -3.56
C ILE A 106 -6.63 -0.55 -2.33
N LYS A 107 -5.33 -0.73 -2.52
CA LYS A 107 -4.39 -1.00 -1.42
C LYS A 107 -3.60 0.27 -1.06
N PRO A 108 -3.19 0.43 0.21
CA PRO A 108 -2.31 1.52 0.58
C PRO A 108 -1.01 1.52 -0.26
N GLY A 109 -0.65 2.69 -0.77
CA GLY A 109 0.48 2.87 -1.69
C GLY A 109 0.12 2.83 -3.17
N GLU A 110 -1.05 2.32 -3.55
CA GLU A 110 -1.53 2.37 -4.94
C GLU A 110 -2.01 3.77 -5.32
N GLU A 111 -1.86 4.16 -6.59
CA GLU A 111 -2.23 5.50 -7.03
C GLU A 111 -3.71 5.81 -6.75
N GLY A 112 -3.99 6.85 -5.96
CA GLY A 112 -5.35 7.24 -5.59
C GLY A 112 -5.81 6.77 -4.21
N TRP A 113 -5.04 5.95 -3.48
CA TRP A 113 -5.45 5.43 -2.17
C TRP A 113 -5.74 6.49 -1.10
N LEU A 114 -5.28 7.73 -1.30
CA LEU A 114 -5.58 8.91 -0.47
C LEU A 114 -6.29 10.03 -1.23
N GLY A 115 -6.71 9.78 -2.46
CA GLY A 115 -7.39 10.77 -3.28
C GLY A 115 -8.75 11.12 -2.71
N ASN A 116 -9.11 12.41 -2.71
CA ASN A 116 -10.43 12.85 -2.29
C ASN A 116 -11.53 12.34 -3.27
N PRO A 117 -12.51 11.53 -2.79
CA PRO A 117 -13.63 11.07 -3.61
C PRO A 117 -14.56 12.21 -4.05
N HIS A 118 -14.59 13.31 -3.32
CA HIS A 118 -15.50 14.45 -3.54
C HIS A 118 -14.84 15.53 -4.41
N PRO A 119 -15.23 15.68 -5.70
CA PRO A 119 -14.74 16.76 -6.54
C PRO A 119 -15.36 18.11 -6.15
N ILE A 120 -14.64 19.20 -6.42
CA ILE A 120 -15.21 20.55 -6.46
C ILE A 120 -16.20 20.60 -7.63
N GLY A 121 -17.40 21.13 -7.40
CA GLY A 121 -18.50 21.06 -8.34
C GLY A 121 -19.42 19.87 -8.04
N TYR A 122 -20.08 19.33 -9.06
CA TYR A 122 -21.04 18.24 -8.89
C TYR A 122 -20.37 16.94 -8.46
N CYS A 123 -20.77 16.42 -7.31
CA CYS A 123 -20.33 15.14 -6.75
C CYS A 123 -21.38 14.06 -7.02
N GLN A 124 -20.98 13.00 -7.74
CA GLN A 124 -21.87 11.86 -8.02
C GLN A 124 -22.17 11.02 -6.78
N ILE A 125 -21.26 10.99 -5.80
CA ILE A 125 -21.42 10.20 -4.56
C ILE A 125 -22.48 10.85 -3.67
N CYS A 126 -22.42 12.18 -3.52
CA CYS A 126 -23.36 12.93 -2.67
C CYS A 126 -24.60 13.43 -3.42
N SER A 127 -24.63 13.32 -4.76
CA SER A 127 -25.69 13.85 -5.62
C SER A 127 -25.97 15.36 -5.41
N THR A 128 -24.92 16.13 -5.13
CA THR A 128 -25.00 17.59 -4.89
C THR A 128 -23.72 18.29 -5.35
N THR A 129 -23.72 19.62 -5.39
CA THR A 129 -22.56 20.44 -5.74
C THR A 129 -21.82 20.87 -4.48
N HIS A 130 -20.50 20.70 -4.45
CA HIS A 130 -19.64 21.10 -3.34
C HIS A 130 -18.72 22.27 -3.72
N THR A 131 -18.60 23.22 -2.79
CA THR A 131 -17.48 24.14 -2.67
C THR A 131 -16.21 23.40 -2.25
N ARG A 132 -15.05 24.07 -2.26
CA ARG A 132 -13.77 23.44 -1.86
C ARG A 132 -13.83 22.99 -0.40
N GLU A 133 -14.41 23.81 0.45
CA GLU A 133 -14.52 23.61 1.89
C GLU A 133 -15.43 22.39 2.17
N GLU A 134 -16.57 22.31 1.49
CA GLU A 134 -17.47 21.15 1.58
C GLU A 134 -16.82 19.86 1.07
N CYS A 135 -16.03 19.90 -0.01
CA CYS A 135 -15.27 18.73 -0.48
C CYS A 135 -14.27 18.22 0.58
N ILE A 136 -13.65 19.13 1.32
CA ILE A 136 -12.66 18.80 2.35
C ILE A 136 -13.37 18.23 3.58
N GLU A 137 -14.53 18.79 3.97
CA GLU A 137 -15.29 18.27 5.10
C GLU A 137 -15.85 16.87 4.79
N LYS A 138 -16.38 16.64 3.57
CA LYS A 138 -16.80 15.30 3.16
C LYS A 138 -15.65 14.30 3.07
N PHE A 139 -14.49 14.74 2.61
CA PHE A 139 -13.29 13.91 2.68
C PHE A 139 -12.94 13.54 4.12
N LYS A 140 -13.00 14.50 5.04
CA LYS A 140 -12.70 14.29 6.45
C LYS A 140 -13.65 13.27 7.07
N GLU A 141 -14.96 13.39 6.87
CA GLU A 141 -15.95 12.41 7.33
C GLU A 141 -15.58 10.98 6.89
N ASP A 142 -15.38 10.76 5.58
CA ASP A 142 -15.05 9.45 5.03
C ASP A 142 -13.67 8.94 5.47
N PHE A 143 -12.70 9.85 5.60
CA PHE A 143 -11.33 9.52 6.01
C PHE A 143 -11.29 9.01 7.46
N TYR A 144 -11.94 9.70 8.39
CA TYR A 144 -12.00 9.27 9.79
C TYR A 144 -12.77 7.96 9.95
N LYS A 145 -13.89 7.81 9.23
CA LYS A 145 -14.63 6.55 9.20
C LYS A 145 -13.74 5.39 8.71
N LYS A 146 -12.98 5.58 7.62
CA LYS A 146 -12.07 4.55 7.10
C LYS A 146 -10.92 4.24 8.07
N LEU A 147 -10.42 5.22 8.82
CA LEU A 147 -9.41 5.02 9.85
C LEU A 147 -9.90 4.17 11.03
N GLU A 148 -11.20 4.22 11.33
CA GLU A 148 -11.83 3.40 12.38
C GLU A 148 -12.13 1.97 11.89
N GLU A 149 -12.58 1.84 10.65
CA GLU A 149 -13.01 0.55 10.08
C GLU A 149 -11.85 -0.30 9.54
N ASP A 150 -10.77 0.32 9.05
CA ASP A 150 -9.67 -0.36 8.35
C ASP A 150 -8.32 -0.15 9.06
N SER A 151 -7.91 -1.14 9.85
CA SER A 151 -6.65 -1.10 10.60
C SER A 151 -5.40 -1.07 9.70
N GLU A 152 -5.45 -1.63 8.49
CA GLU A 152 -4.33 -1.62 7.55
C GLU A 152 -4.20 -0.24 6.91
N PHE A 153 -5.32 0.38 6.54
CA PHE A 153 -5.36 1.78 6.13
C PHE A 153 -4.80 2.70 7.22
N ARG A 154 -5.24 2.54 8.48
CA ARG A 154 -4.73 3.32 9.62
C ARG A 154 -3.22 3.20 9.79
N LYS A 155 -2.66 1.99 9.75
CA LYS A 155 -1.20 1.77 9.83
C LYS A 155 -0.47 2.44 8.67
N ALA A 156 -1.01 2.34 7.46
CA ALA A 156 -0.39 2.94 6.28
C ALA A 156 -0.39 4.47 6.33
N VAL A 157 -1.47 5.10 6.85
CA VAL A 157 -1.51 6.55 7.07
C VAL A 157 -0.50 6.96 8.14
N LEU A 158 -0.38 6.23 9.25
CA LEU A 158 0.66 6.48 10.27
C LEU A 158 2.08 6.41 9.70
N ALA A 159 2.33 5.51 8.75
CA ALA A 159 3.62 5.37 8.08
C ALA A 159 3.99 6.57 7.19
N LEU A 160 3.09 7.54 7.02
CA LEU A 160 3.37 8.81 6.33
C LEU A 160 4.07 9.84 7.22
N LYS A 161 4.25 9.57 8.52
CA LYS A 161 4.90 10.50 9.46
C LYS A 161 6.29 10.91 8.95
N GLY A 162 6.49 12.22 8.83
CA GLY A 162 7.72 12.82 8.33
C GLY A 162 7.92 12.79 6.81
N LYS A 163 6.88 12.47 6.04
CA LYS A 163 6.91 12.51 4.56
C LYS A 163 6.33 13.82 4.01
N ARG A 164 6.78 14.18 2.81
CA ARG A 164 6.19 15.23 1.98
C ARG A 164 5.05 14.67 1.14
N LEU A 165 3.83 15.15 1.38
CA LEU A 165 2.61 14.72 0.70
C LEU A 165 2.30 15.67 -0.46
N GLY A 166 2.38 15.15 -1.69
CA GLY A 166 2.17 15.94 -2.92
C GLY A 166 0.71 16.02 -3.33
N CYS A 167 0.18 17.24 -3.43
CA CYS A 167 -1.15 17.51 -3.96
C CYS A 167 -1.19 18.81 -4.78
N TYR A 168 -1.84 18.79 -5.95
CA TYR A 168 -1.97 19.97 -6.82
C TYR A 168 -2.82 21.11 -6.22
N CYS A 169 -3.56 20.86 -5.13
CA CYS A 169 -4.44 21.86 -4.52
C CYS A 169 -3.68 22.98 -3.80
N LYS A 170 -2.49 22.71 -3.26
CA LYS A 170 -1.68 23.71 -2.57
C LYS A 170 -1.33 24.87 -3.52
N PRO A 171 -1.33 26.13 -3.06
CA PRO A 171 -1.39 26.58 -1.67
C PRO A 171 -2.80 26.74 -1.08
N LYS A 172 -3.87 26.45 -1.83
CA LYS A 172 -5.25 26.52 -1.32
C LYS A 172 -5.48 25.39 -0.31
N ALA A 173 -6.58 25.49 0.45
CA ALA A 173 -7.02 24.41 1.35
C ALA A 173 -7.05 23.06 0.61
N CYS A 174 -6.47 22.04 1.22
CA CYS A 174 -6.22 20.75 0.60
C CYS A 174 -6.72 19.63 1.51
N HIS A 175 -7.21 18.53 0.93
CA HIS A 175 -7.58 17.34 1.71
C HIS A 175 -6.36 16.74 2.42
N GLY A 176 -5.16 16.94 1.88
CA GLY A 176 -3.90 16.58 2.54
C GLY A 176 -3.70 17.25 3.89
N ASP A 177 -4.30 18.43 4.12
CA ASP A 177 -4.23 19.11 5.42
C ASP A 177 -4.96 18.32 6.51
N VAL A 178 -6.05 17.61 6.15
CA VAL A 178 -6.76 16.71 7.07
C VAL A 178 -5.89 15.49 7.41
N ILE A 179 -5.20 14.92 6.42
CA ILE A 179 -4.29 13.78 6.62
C ILE A 179 -3.15 14.18 7.55
N LYS A 180 -2.50 15.33 7.27
CA LYS A 180 -1.43 15.88 8.11
C LYS A 180 -1.93 16.10 9.55
N ALA A 181 -3.06 16.80 9.72
CA ALA A 181 -3.62 17.09 11.03
C ALA A 181 -3.90 15.83 11.84
N TRP A 182 -4.40 14.77 11.19
CA TRP A 182 -4.59 13.48 11.86
C TRP A 182 -3.26 12.82 12.25
N ILE A 183 -2.24 12.81 11.37
CA ILE A 183 -0.91 12.25 11.67
C ILE A 183 -0.25 12.97 12.84
N ASP A 184 -0.36 14.30 12.88
CA ASP A 184 0.22 15.14 13.92
C ASP A 184 -0.47 14.95 15.27
N SER A 185 -1.72 14.48 15.29
CA SER A 185 -2.46 14.16 16.52
C SER A 185 -2.18 12.75 17.06
N GLN A 186 -1.27 11.98 16.46
CA GLN A 186 -0.91 10.61 16.89
C GLN A 186 0.37 10.54 17.71
#